data_AF-A0A3D3KZM0-F1
#
_entry.id   AF-A0A3D3KZM0-F1
#
_cell.length_a   1.000
_cell.length_b   1.000
_cell.length_c   1.000
_cell.angle_alpha   90.00
_cell.angle_beta   90.00
_cell.angle_gamma   90.00
#
_symmetry.space_group_name_H-M   'P 1'
#
loop_
_entity.id
_entity.type
_entity.pdbx_description
1 polymer ?
#
loop_
_entity_poly.entity_id
_entity_poly.type
_entity_poly.pdbx_seq_one_letter_code
_entity_poly.pdbx_strand_id
1 'polypeptide(L)'
;MSQSEPELPGGILCLAGSGKHFHGFKNRPWVTLPGNIHLSAYLSPNQEIEYFAGGFIILSAVSVIQTIDSIKELTGRASIKWVNDIVINSKKVCGVLAYTQTMGDIITGAVLGIGLNVETTPLITPSRFNQVAASLFDFVAEKNDFSQKIILDRLVTILDDNYQ
;
A
#
# COMPACT_ATOMS: atom_id res chain seq x y z
N MET A 1 -30.81 -5.91 21.99
CA MET A 1 -30.42 -4.61 21.41
C MET A 1 -28.96 -4.75 21.00
N SER A 2 -28.69 -5.00 19.71
CA SER A 2 -27.32 -4.94 19.21
C SER A 2 -26.88 -3.49 19.35
N GLN A 3 -25.82 -3.24 20.11
CA GLN A 3 -25.16 -1.94 20.06
C GLN A 3 -24.71 -1.76 18.61
N SER A 4 -25.24 -0.76 17.93
CA SER A 4 -24.76 -0.36 16.61
C SER A 4 -23.28 -0.05 16.76
N GLU A 5 -22.42 -0.78 16.06
CA GLU A 5 -21.01 -0.42 15.99
C GLU A 5 -20.89 1.03 15.51
N PRO A 6 -20.03 1.86 16.12
CA PRO A 6 -19.87 3.23 15.70
C PRO A 6 -19.43 3.27 14.23
N GLU A 7 -20.20 3.95 13.38
CA GLU A 7 -19.81 4.19 12.00
C GLU A 7 -18.55 5.05 11.98
N LEU A 8 -17.52 4.55 11.30
CA LEU A 8 -16.31 5.32 11.04
C LEU A 8 -16.57 6.27 9.87
N PRO A 9 -16.17 7.56 9.95
CA PRO A 9 -16.21 8.43 8.78
C PRO A 9 -15.28 7.89 7.70
N GLY A 10 -15.70 7.99 6.44
CA GLY A 10 -14.85 7.65 5.29
C GLY A 10 -13.64 8.58 5.18
N GLY A 11 -12.54 8.08 4.60
CA GLY A 11 -11.32 8.87 4.36
C GLY A 11 -10.36 8.94 5.55
N ILE A 12 -10.44 7.99 6.49
CA ILE A 12 -9.47 7.91 7.59
C ILE A 12 -8.18 7.28 7.08
N LEU A 13 -7.07 7.98 7.30
CA LEU A 13 -5.72 7.48 7.07
C LEU A 13 -5.00 7.28 8.40
N CYS A 14 -4.38 6.11 8.58
CA CYS A 14 -3.54 5.80 9.73
C CYS A 14 -2.14 5.42 9.26
N LEU A 15 -1.15 6.24 9.61
CA LEU A 15 0.26 5.99 9.32
C LEU A 15 0.96 5.48 10.58
N ALA A 16 1.71 4.38 10.45
CA ALA A 16 2.59 3.89 11.49
C ALA A 16 4.07 4.02 11.10
N GLY A 17 4.88 4.61 11.96
CA GLY A 17 6.33 4.69 11.76
C GLY A 17 7.04 3.34 11.95
N SER A 18 6.57 2.53 12.91
CA SER A 18 7.04 1.16 13.16
C SER A 18 6.02 0.42 14.05
N GLY A 19 6.19 -0.90 14.20
CA GLY A 19 5.41 -1.67 15.15
C GLY A 19 5.61 -3.18 15.03
N LYS A 20 4.82 -3.92 15.80
CA LYS A 20 4.81 -5.39 15.83
C LYS A 20 3.56 -5.93 15.12
N HIS A 21 3.63 -7.17 14.66
CA HIS A 21 2.51 -7.91 14.05
C HIS A 21 1.95 -7.33 12.74
N PHE A 22 2.71 -6.46 12.06
CA PHE A 22 2.40 -6.11 10.68
C PHE A 22 2.52 -7.37 9.81
N HIS A 23 1.60 -7.50 8.86
CA HIS A 23 1.56 -8.67 8.00
C HIS A 23 1.11 -8.31 6.59
N GLY A 24 1.59 -9.09 5.63
CA GLY A 24 1.10 -9.14 4.27
C GLY A 24 0.03 -10.22 4.09
N PHE A 25 -0.18 -10.60 2.84
CA PHE A 25 -1.16 -11.61 2.45
C PHE A 25 -0.87 -12.97 3.13
N LYS A 26 -1.94 -13.64 3.59
CA LYS A 26 -1.87 -14.90 4.37
C LYS A 26 -1.01 -14.78 5.64
N ASN A 27 -1.10 -13.65 6.34
CA ASN A 27 -0.40 -13.39 7.61
C ASN A 27 1.13 -13.53 7.55
N ARG A 28 1.73 -13.40 6.36
CA ARG A 28 3.18 -13.38 6.24
C ARG A 28 3.72 -12.13 6.94
N PRO A 29 4.74 -12.23 7.81
CA PRO A 29 5.27 -11.06 8.50
C PRO A 29 5.69 -9.95 7.53
N TRP A 30 5.33 -8.71 7.86
CA TRP A 30 5.83 -7.51 7.19
C TRP A 30 6.78 -6.79 8.15
N VAL A 31 8.03 -6.61 7.72
CA VAL A 31 9.03 -5.90 8.52
C VAL A 31 8.76 -4.40 8.44
N THR A 32 8.63 -3.74 9.59
CA THR A 32 8.45 -2.28 9.65
C THR A 32 9.75 -1.61 10.07
N LEU A 33 10.14 -0.56 9.35
CA LEU A 33 11.35 0.21 9.63
C LEU A 33 11.05 1.71 9.52
N PRO A 34 11.65 2.57 10.38
CA PRO A 34 11.59 4.01 10.19
C PRO A 34 12.03 4.43 8.78
N GLY A 35 11.39 5.48 8.25
CA GLY A 35 11.60 5.94 6.88
C GLY A 35 10.79 5.17 5.82
N ASN A 36 10.04 4.14 6.20
CA ASN A 36 9.11 3.42 5.31
C ASN A 36 7.65 3.79 5.60
N ILE A 37 6.77 3.63 4.63
CA ILE A 37 5.34 3.92 4.77
C ILE A 37 4.60 2.63 5.15
N HIS A 38 3.89 2.68 6.26
CA HIS A 38 2.94 1.64 6.67
C HIS A 38 1.60 2.32 6.90
N LEU A 39 0.77 2.31 5.85
CA LEU A 39 -0.48 3.05 5.79
C LEU A 39 -1.66 2.08 5.82
N SER A 40 -2.65 2.38 6.65
CA SER A 40 -3.98 1.82 6.56
C SER A 40 -4.96 2.94 6.20
N ALA A 41 -5.72 2.76 5.12
CA ALA A 41 -6.74 3.71 4.67
C ALA A 41 -8.13 3.07 4.79
N TYR A 42 -9.06 3.71 5.48
CA TYR A 42 -10.46 3.30 5.53
C TYR A 42 -11.31 4.14 4.59
N LEU A 43 -12.04 3.45 3.71
CA LEU A 43 -12.93 4.01 2.70
C LEU A 43 -14.36 3.52 2.97
N SER A 44 -15.34 4.35 2.60
CA SER A 44 -16.77 4.05 2.71
C SER A 44 -17.43 4.17 1.34
N PRO A 45 -17.19 3.21 0.43
CA PRO A 45 -17.50 3.37 -1.00
C PRO A 45 -18.99 3.30 -1.30
N ASN A 46 -19.76 2.53 -0.53
CA ASN A 46 -21.18 2.27 -0.75
C ASN A 46 -21.48 1.85 -2.20
N GLN A 47 -20.75 0.83 -2.69
CA GLN A 47 -20.79 0.35 -4.07
C GLN A 47 -21.22 -1.10 -4.19
N GLU A 48 -21.81 -1.49 -5.32
CA GLU A 48 -22.16 -2.89 -5.59
C GLU A 48 -20.93 -3.78 -5.82
N ILE A 49 -20.92 -4.95 -5.21
CA ILE A 49 -19.79 -5.89 -5.24
C ILE A 49 -19.46 -6.39 -6.66
N GLU A 50 -20.48 -6.52 -7.52
CA GLU A 50 -20.34 -7.02 -8.89
C GLU A 50 -19.29 -6.24 -9.69
N TYR A 51 -19.21 -4.93 -9.49
CA TYR A 51 -18.29 -4.05 -10.20
C TYR A 51 -16.92 -3.91 -9.50
N PHE A 52 -16.84 -4.19 -8.20
CA PHE A 52 -15.70 -3.78 -7.37
C PHE A 52 -15.02 -4.90 -6.56
N ALA A 53 -15.39 -6.18 -6.76
CA ALA A 53 -14.86 -7.31 -6.00
C ALA A 53 -13.31 -7.39 -5.92
N GLY A 54 -12.58 -6.85 -6.90
CA GLY A 54 -11.12 -6.67 -6.89
C GLY A 54 -10.64 -5.23 -7.08
N GLY A 55 -11.55 -4.26 -7.13
CA GLY A 55 -11.24 -2.87 -7.50
C GLY A 55 -10.28 -2.21 -6.51
N PHE A 56 -10.48 -2.40 -5.21
CA PHE A 56 -9.70 -1.73 -4.17
C PHE A 56 -8.23 -2.13 -4.11
N ILE A 57 -7.92 -3.40 -4.40
CA ILE A 57 -6.53 -3.86 -4.44
C ILE A 57 -5.81 -3.31 -5.67
N ILE A 58 -6.51 -3.23 -6.80
CA ILE A 58 -6.01 -2.64 -8.04
C ILE A 58 -5.80 -1.14 -7.85
N LEU A 59 -6.79 -0.43 -7.29
CA LEU A 59 -6.70 0.99 -6.95
C LEU A 59 -5.47 1.28 -6.09
N SER A 60 -5.24 0.47 -5.05
CA SER A 60 -4.05 0.60 -4.20
C SER A 60 -2.75 0.38 -4.99
N ALA A 61 -2.69 -0.70 -5.79
CA ALA A 61 -1.49 -1.04 -6.56
C ALA A 61 -1.16 0.03 -7.62
N VAL A 62 -2.17 0.51 -8.34
CA VAL A 62 -2.04 1.56 -9.36
C VAL A 62 -1.60 2.87 -8.73
N SER A 63 -2.21 3.26 -7.61
CA SER A 63 -1.84 4.50 -6.90
C SER A 63 -0.38 4.50 -6.46
N VAL A 64 0.10 3.36 -5.93
CA VAL A 64 1.51 3.22 -5.57
C VAL A 64 2.42 3.23 -6.80
N ILE A 65 2.05 2.58 -7.90
CA ILE A 65 2.83 2.63 -9.14
C ILE A 65 2.93 4.05 -9.68
N GLN A 66 1.82 4.77 -9.79
CA GLN A 66 1.82 6.17 -10.24
C GLN A 66 2.66 7.06 -9.30
N THR A 67 2.61 6.80 -7.99
CA THR A 67 3.48 7.47 -7.02
C THR A 67 4.95 7.22 -7.32
N ILE A 68 5.32 5.96 -7.56
CA ILE A 68 6.71 5.58 -7.88
C ILE A 68 7.15 6.17 -9.23
N ASP A 69 6.30 6.12 -10.25
CA ASP A 69 6.57 6.65 -11.59
C ASP A 69 6.71 8.18 -11.60
N SER A 70 6.17 8.88 -10.58
CA SER A 70 6.37 10.32 -10.41
C SER A 70 7.79 10.72 -9.94
N ILE A 71 8.62 9.74 -9.57
CA ILE A 71 9.98 9.98 -9.08
C ILE A 71 10.90 10.16 -10.29
N LYS A 72 11.36 11.41 -10.52
CA LYS A 72 12.17 11.78 -11.69
C LYS A 72 13.44 10.95 -11.87
N GLU A 73 14.16 10.71 -10.77
CA GLU A 73 15.48 10.07 -10.77
C GLU A 73 15.41 8.56 -10.50
N LEU A 74 14.25 7.95 -10.74
CA LEU A 74 14.08 6.51 -10.56
C LEU A 74 14.79 5.74 -11.69
N THR A 75 15.58 4.77 -11.29
CA THR A 75 16.25 3.80 -12.16
C THR A 75 15.49 2.49 -12.16
N GLY A 76 15.06 2.04 -13.33
CA GLY A 76 14.20 0.87 -13.49
C GLY A 76 12.71 1.22 -13.57
N ARG A 77 11.86 0.19 -13.52
CA ARG A 77 10.40 0.33 -13.70
C ARG A 77 9.65 -0.44 -12.62
N ALA A 78 8.70 0.22 -11.97
CA ALA A 78 7.77 -0.43 -11.06
C ALA A 78 6.80 -1.31 -11.84
N SER A 79 6.50 -2.49 -11.30
CA SER A 79 5.55 -3.43 -11.91
C SER A 79 4.84 -4.25 -10.84
N ILE A 80 3.62 -4.67 -11.15
CA ILE A 80 2.83 -5.55 -10.28
C ILE A 80 3.31 -6.99 -10.50
N LYS A 81 3.71 -7.65 -9.42
CA LYS A 81 3.90 -9.10 -9.41
C LYS A 81 2.79 -9.75 -8.61
N TRP A 82 1.85 -10.38 -9.32
CA TRP A 82 0.66 -11.06 -8.79
C TRP A 82 -0.05 -10.23 -7.70
N VAL A 83 -0.98 -9.41 -8.19
CA VAL A 83 -1.95 -8.45 -7.57
C VAL A 83 -1.53 -7.61 -6.36
N ASN A 84 -0.70 -8.11 -5.45
CA ASN A 84 -0.46 -7.52 -4.14
C ASN A 84 0.98 -7.03 -3.94
N ASP A 85 1.92 -7.41 -4.80
CA ASP A 85 3.33 -7.01 -4.66
C ASP A 85 3.73 -6.07 -5.79
N ILE A 86 4.46 -5.00 -5.45
CA ILE A 86 5.10 -4.11 -6.43
C ILE A 86 6.60 -4.33 -6.36
N VAL A 87 7.21 -4.51 -7.52
CA VAL A 87 8.62 -4.84 -7.68
C VAL A 87 9.31 -3.87 -8.63
N ILE A 88 10.59 -3.61 -8.38
CA ILE A 88 11.53 -2.94 -9.29
C ILE A 88 12.71 -3.89 -9.46
N ASN A 89 13.09 -4.19 -10.70
CA ASN A 89 14.16 -5.15 -11.02
C ASN A 89 14.01 -6.48 -10.28
N SER A 90 12.77 -7.01 -10.20
CA SER A 90 12.40 -8.24 -9.47
C SER A 90 12.63 -8.22 -7.97
N LYS A 91 12.94 -7.06 -7.37
CA LYS A 91 13.00 -6.87 -5.92
C LYS A 91 11.73 -6.20 -5.42
N LYS A 92 11.18 -6.69 -4.32
CA LYS A 92 9.92 -6.20 -3.75
C LYS A 92 10.14 -4.89 -3.01
N VAL A 93 9.43 -3.85 -3.43
CA VAL A 93 9.45 -2.52 -2.78
C VAL A 93 8.14 -2.21 -2.05
N CYS A 94 7.01 -2.79 -2.48
CA CYS A 94 5.71 -2.59 -1.85
C CYS A 94 4.92 -3.87 -1.72
N GLY A 95 4.09 -3.95 -0.67
CA GLY A 95 2.94 -4.85 -0.59
C GLY A 95 1.66 -4.03 -0.40
N VAL A 96 0.58 -4.43 -1.07
CA VAL A 96 -0.76 -3.88 -0.90
C VAL A 96 -1.75 -4.98 -0.49
N LEU A 97 -2.72 -4.61 0.34
CA LEU A 97 -3.83 -5.45 0.78
C LEU A 97 -5.13 -4.64 0.70
N ALA A 98 -6.23 -5.32 0.45
CA ALA A 98 -7.56 -4.74 0.57
C ALA A 98 -8.46 -5.73 1.31
N TYR A 99 -9.22 -5.21 2.28
CA TYR A 99 -10.27 -5.95 2.98
C TYR A 99 -11.57 -5.16 2.85
N THR A 100 -12.64 -5.82 2.43
CA THR A 100 -13.95 -5.19 2.25
C THR A 100 -14.94 -5.67 3.30
N GLN A 101 -15.76 -4.76 3.81
CA GLN A 101 -16.95 -5.05 4.57
C GLN A 101 -18.15 -4.93 3.63
N THR A 102 -19.05 -5.93 3.67
CA THR A 102 -20.25 -5.94 2.84
C THR A 102 -21.52 -6.08 3.68
N MET A 103 -22.59 -5.48 3.19
CA MET A 103 -23.95 -5.67 3.67
C MET A 103 -24.83 -6.04 2.47
N GLY A 104 -25.18 -7.33 2.37
CA GLY A 104 -25.73 -7.88 1.13
C GLY A 104 -24.72 -7.76 -0.01
N ASP A 105 -25.18 -7.22 -1.14
CA ASP A 105 -24.35 -7.02 -2.35
C ASP A 105 -23.65 -5.65 -2.37
N ILE A 106 -23.72 -4.88 -1.27
CA ILE A 106 -23.08 -3.57 -1.16
C ILE A 106 -21.81 -3.66 -0.33
N ILE A 107 -20.71 -3.13 -0.85
CA ILE A 107 -19.47 -2.85 -0.13
C ILE A 107 -19.69 -1.55 0.66
N THR A 108 -19.85 -1.68 1.98
CA THR A 108 -20.07 -0.55 2.89
C THR A 108 -18.77 0.05 3.40
N GLY A 109 -17.70 -0.74 3.41
CA GLY A 109 -16.38 -0.29 3.86
C GLY A 109 -15.25 -1.03 3.16
N ALA A 110 -14.10 -0.37 3.02
CA ALA A 110 -12.87 -1.00 2.56
C ALA A 110 -11.67 -0.49 3.36
N VAL A 111 -10.79 -1.39 3.78
CA VAL A 111 -9.49 -1.08 4.39
C VAL A 111 -8.39 -1.44 3.41
N LEU A 112 -7.63 -0.44 2.98
CA LEU A 112 -6.44 -0.60 2.17
C LEU A 112 -5.22 -0.63 3.09
N GLY A 113 -4.40 -1.67 3.00
CA GLY A 113 -3.11 -1.74 3.69
C GLY A 113 -1.98 -1.56 2.69
N ILE A 114 -1.13 -0.55 2.87
CA ILE A 114 0.01 -0.25 1.98
C ILE A 114 1.29 -0.25 2.81
N GLY A 115 2.16 -1.22 2.54
CA GLY A 115 3.53 -1.27 3.07
C GLY A 115 4.51 -0.94 1.96
N LEU A 116 5.07 0.26 1.95
CA LEU A 116 6.03 0.74 0.95
C LEU A 116 7.39 1.03 1.58
N ASN A 117 8.42 0.33 1.13
CA ASN A 117 9.79 0.56 1.53
C ASN A 117 10.32 1.79 0.79
N VAL A 118 10.51 2.91 1.48
CA VAL A 118 10.91 4.18 0.86
C VAL A 118 12.40 4.41 1.06
N GLU A 119 12.83 4.63 2.31
CA GLU A 119 14.22 5.01 2.63
C GLU A 119 15.06 3.81 3.12
N THR A 120 14.43 2.82 3.75
CA THR A 120 15.15 1.75 4.44
C THR A 120 14.80 0.38 3.86
N THR A 121 15.81 -0.35 3.41
CA THR A 121 15.65 -1.72 2.89
C THR A 121 15.60 -2.75 4.01
N PRO A 122 14.52 -3.54 4.14
CA PRO A 122 14.44 -4.56 5.17
C PRO A 122 15.33 -5.76 4.83
N LEU A 123 16.10 -6.22 5.81
CA LEU A 123 16.91 -7.43 5.70
C LEU A 123 16.01 -8.66 5.87
N ILE A 124 15.61 -9.25 4.76
CA ILE A 124 14.77 -10.45 4.71
C ILE A 124 15.54 -11.53 3.97
N THR A 125 15.73 -12.68 4.62
CA THR A 125 16.32 -13.86 3.95
C THR A 125 15.38 -14.30 2.82
N PRO A 126 15.83 -14.29 1.55
CA PRO A 126 15.01 -14.73 0.43
C PRO A 126 14.62 -16.20 0.61
N SER A 127 13.41 -16.54 0.18
CA SER A 127 12.92 -17.91 0.20
C SER A 127 12.09 -18.15 -1.07
N ARG A 128 11.63 -19.40 -1.27
CA ARG A 128 10.69 -19.69 -2.37
C ARG A 128 9.42 -18.82 -2.34
N PHE A 129 9.06 -18.29 -1.16
CA PHE A 129 7.85 -17.48 -0.94
C PHE A 129 8.15 -16.01 -0.69
N ASN A 130 9.41 -15.66 -0.37
CA ASN A 130 9.83 -14.29 -0.07
C ASN A 130 10.85 -13.82 -1.11
N GLN A 131 10.49 -12.78 -1.83
CA GLN A 131 11.38 -12.13 -2.78
C GLN A 131 12.46 -11.35 -2.03
N VAL A 132 13.56 -11.07 -2.73
CA VAL A 132 14.54 -10.07 -2.26
C VAL A 132 13.80 -8.75 -2.07
N ALA A 133 13.86 -8.20 -0.86
CA ALA A 133 13.30 -6.88 -0.59
C ALA A 133 14.26 -5.79 -1.06
N ALA A 134 13.70 -4.64 -1.42
CA ALA A 134 14.40 -3.40 -1.71
C ALA A 134 13.56 -2.23 -1.17
N SER A 135 14.18 -1.06 -1.13
CA SER A 135 13.49 0.21 -0.95
C SER A 135 13.57 1.04 -2.23
N LEU A 136 12.72 2.04 -2.35
CA LEU A 136 12.81 3.00 -3.45
C LEU A 136 14.17 3.72 -3.47
N PHE A 137 14.77 3.95 -2.31
CA PHE A 137 16.10 4.54 -2.16
C PHE A 137 17.22 3.76 -2.88
N ASP A 138 17.06 2.43 -3.04
CA ASP A 138 18.00 1.58 -3.80
C ASP A 138 18.00 1.88 -5.31
N PHE A 139 16.98 2.57 -5.79
CA PHE A 139 16.73 2.82 -7.21
C PHE A 139 16.74 4.30 -7.58
N VAL A 140 17.01 5.21 -6.65
CA VAL A 140 17.00 6.66 -6.92
C VAL A 140 18.43 7.19 -7.03
N ALA A 141 18.77 7.77 -8.18
CA ALA A 141 20.11 8.28 -8.48
C ALA A 141 20.45 9.53 -7.65
N GLU A 142 19.58 10.55 -7.64
CA GLU A 142 19.73 11.75 -6.82
C GLU A 142 18.65 11.85 -5.74
N LYS A 143 19.06 12.13 -4.50
CA LYS A 143 18.21 12.01 -3.30
C LYS A 143 17.79 13.35 -2.70
N ASN A 144 18.10 14.47 -3.36
CA ASN A 144 17.91 15.82 -2.82
C ASN A 144 16.44 16.12 -2.48
N ASP A 145 15.49 15.54 -3.24
CA ASP A 145 14.04 15.67 -3.04
C ASP A 145 13.35 14.32 -2.77
N PHE A 146 14.06 13.41 -2.09
CA PHE A 146 13.56 12.07 -1.80
C PHE A 146 13.46 11.86 -0.28
N SER A 147 12.23 11.77 0.23
CA SER A 147 11.95 11.41 1.62
C SER A 147 10.61 10.69 1.77
N GLN A 148 10.44 9.97 2.89
CA GLN A 148 9.18 9.35 3.29
C GLN A 148 8.01 10.33 3.20
N LYS A 149 8.20 11.57 3.67
CA LYS A 149 7.17 12.62 3.66
C LYS A 149 6.74 12.96 2.24
N ILE A 150 7.69 13.24 1.35
CA ILE A 150 7.40 13.61 -0.05
C ILE A 150 6.66 12.47 -0.76
N ILE A 151 7.10 11.22 -0.55
CA ILE A 151 6.45 10.06 -1.16
C ILE A 151 5.05 9.82 -0.57
N LEU A 152 4.87 10.02 0.74
CA LEU A 152 3.56 9.93 1.38
C LEU A 152 2.58 10.98 0.84
N ASP A 153 3.00 12.25 0.75
CA ASP A 153 2.15 13.34 0.26
C ASP A 153 1.66 13.05 -1.17
N ARG A 154 2.55 12.55 -2.04
CA ARG A 154 2.20 12.11 -3.40
C ARG A 154 1.26 10.92 -3.39
N LEU A 155 1.56 9.90 -2.57
CA LEU A 155 0.72 8.71 -2.46
C LEU A 155 -0.70 9.04 -2.02
N VAL A 156 -0.86 9.89 -1.00
CA VAL A 156 -2.18 10.29 -0.51
C VAL A 156 -2.96 11.05 -1.58
N THR A 157 -2.32 11.99 -2.27
CA THR A 157 -2.95 12.75 -3.36
C THR A 157 -3.44 11.82 -4.47
N ILE A 158 -2.55 10.94 -4.96
CA ILE A 158 -2.87 10.01 -6.05
C ILE A 158 -3.92 8.98 -5.62
N LEU A 159 -3.88 8.53 -4.36
CA LEU A 159 -4.86 7.58 -3.84
C LEU A 159 -6.25 8.18 -3.76
N ASP A 160 -6.37 9.45 -3.35
CA ASP A 160 -7.63 10.19 -3.37
C ASP A 160 -8.11 10.40 -4.81
N ASP A 161 -7.24 10.89 -5.70
CA ASP A 161 -7.58 11.10 -7.13
C ASP A 161 -8.08 9.82 -7.82
N ASN A 162 -7.50 8.65 -7.50
CA ASN A 162 -7.94 7.37 -8.06
C ASN A 162 -9.19 6.79 -7.38
N TYR A 163 -9.58 7.30 -6.21
CA TYR A 163 -10.75 6.86 -5.48
C TYR A 163 -12.02 7.64 -5.84
N GLN A 164 -11.88 8.93 -6.18
CA GLN A 164 -12.97 9.75 -6.71
C GLN A 164 -13.43 9.29 -8.09
#